data_AF-A0AAE5X0U9-F1
#
_entry.id   AF-A0AAE5X0U9-F1
#
_cell.length_a   1.000
_cell.length_b   1.000
_cell.length_c   1.000
_cell.angle_alpha   90.00
_cell.angle_beta   90.00
_cell.angle_gamma   90.00
#
_symmetry.space_group_name_H-M   'P 1'
#
loop_
_entity.id
_entity.type
_entity.pdbx_description
1 polymer ?
#
loop_
_entity_poly.entity_id
_entity_poly.type
_entity_poly.pdbx_seq_one_letter_code
_entity_poly.pdbx_strand_id
1 'polypeptide(L)' 'MVPPTRLDYIGIMTDALKKLIEAAKTANPTEEHREEQRRSFVYGNTHFENALITREMVDLEAEKLAKEEK' A
#
# COMPACT_ATOMS: atom_id res chain seq x y z
N MET A 1 -27.60 0.83 15.86
CA MET A 1 -26.76 -0.28 15.35
C MET A 1 -25.35 -0.02 15.85
N VAL A 2 -24.83 -0.85 16.76
CA VAL A 2 -23.48 -0.68 17.31
C VAL A 2 -22.49 -1.27 16.30
N PRO A 3 -21.45 -0.53 15.86
CA PRO A 3 -20.46 -1.07 14.95
C PRO A 3 -19.67 -2.19 15.65
N PRO A 4 -19.39 -3.30 14.95
CA PRO A 4 -18.63 -4.41 15.52
C PRO A 4 -17.26 -3.94 16.00
N THR A 5 -16.87 -4.42 17.17
CA THR A 5 -15.57 -4.14 17.77
C THR A 5 -14.47 -4.92 17.07
N ARG A 6 -13.21 -4.53 17.33
CA ARG A 6 -12.03 -5.27 16.82
C ARG A 6 -12.02 -6.74 17.24
N LEU A 7 -12.60 -7.07 18.40
CA LEU A 7 -12.73 -8.43 18.91
C LEU A 7 -13.77 -9.23 18.12
N ASP A 8 -14.85 -8.60 17.67
CA ASP A 8 -15.89 -9.24 16.85
C ASP A 8 -15.36 -9.63 15.47
N TYR A 9 -14.45 -8.82 14.91
CA TYR A 9 -13.77 -9.15 13.64
C TYR A 9 -12.80 -10.34 13.75
N ILE A 10 -12.19 -10.55 14.92
CA ILE A 10 -11.26 -11.67 15.14
C ILE A 10 -12.03 -13.00 15.17
N GLY A 11 -13.27 -13.01 15.66
CA GLY A 11 -14.16 -14.18 15.61
C GLY A 11 -14.65 -14.54 14.20
N ILE A 12 -14.63 -13.59 13.25
CA ILE A 12 -15.09 -13.75 11.85
C ILE A 12 -13.93 -14.16 10.91
N MET A 13 -12.67 -14.09 11.36
CA MET A 13 -11.49 -14.42 10.56
C MET A 13 -11.48 -15.89 10.15
N THR A 14 -11.71 -16.16 8.86
CA THR A 14 -11.58 -17.50 8.28
C THR A 14 -10.14 -18.01 8.42
N ASP A 15 -9.96 -19.32 8.48
CA ASP A 15 -8.61 -19.90 8.55
C ASP A 15 -7.78 -19.60 7.29
N ALA A 16 -8.44 -19.40 6.14
CA ALA A 16 -7.78 -18.91 4.93
C ALA A 16 -7.20 -17.51 5.12
N LEU A 17 -7.97 -16.59 5.73
CA LEU A 17 -7.51 -15.23 6.01
C LEU A 17 -6.38 -15.21 7.02
N LYS A 18 -6.44 -16.02 8.09
CA LYS A 18 -5.34 -16.16 9.04
C LYS A 18 -4.03 -16.60 8.35
N LYS A 19 -4.10 -17.59 7.47
CA LYS A 19 -2.92 -18.07 6.71
C LYS A 19 -2.30 -16.97 5.85
N LEU A 20 -3.13 -16.17 5.17
CA LEU A 20 -2.66 -15.05 4.35
C LEU A 20 -1.98 -13.96 5.22
N ILE A 21 -2.53 -13.66 6.39
CA ILE A 21 -1.93 -12.69 7.32
C ILE A 21 -0.58 -13.18 7.82
N GLU A 22 -0.46 -14.45 8.21
CA GLU A 22 0.83 -15.01 8.66
C GLU A 22 1.87 -15.00 7.53
N ALA A 23 1.47 -15.34 6.30
CA ALA A 23 2.36 -15.25 5.14
C ALA A 23 2.82 -13.80 4.88
N ALA A 24 1.91 -12.83 4.99
CA ALA A 24 2.20 -11.42 4.76
C ALA A 24 3.20 -10.84 5.79
N LYS A 25 3.13 -11.28 7.06
CA LYS A 25 4.08 -10.84 8.11
C LYS A 25 5.52 -11.19 7.80
N THR A 26 5.74 -12.31 7.11
CA THR A 26 7.08 -12.80 6.76
C THR A 26 7.48 -12.46 5.33
N ALA A 27 6.63 -11.76 4.58
CA ALA A 27 6.93 -11.40 3.20
C ALA A 27 8.10 -10.41 3.15
N ASN A 28 9.09 -10.70 2.32
CA ASN A 28 10.22 -9.82 2.07
C ASN A 28 10.14 -9.27 0.63
N PRO A 29 9.40 -8.16 0.39
CA PRO A 29 9.25 -7.59 -0.95
C PRO A 29 10.60 -7.15 -1.49
N THR A 30 10.84 -7.33 -2.79
CA THR A 30 12.06 -6.86 -3.47
C THR A 30 12.13 -5.34 -3.49
N GLU A 31 13.28 -4.78 -3.87
CA GLU A 31 13.45 -3.33 -4.04
C GLU A 31 12.43 -2.75 -5.02
N GLU A 32 12.21 -3.45 -6.13
CA GLU A 32 11.25 -3.06 -7.16
C GLU A 32 9.81 -3.05 -6.62
N HIS A 33 9.41 -4.08 -5.87
CA HIS A 33 8.08 -4.14 -5.26
C HIS A 33 7.88 -3.03 -4.21
N ARG A 34 8.92 -2.69 -3.43
CA ARG A 34 8.84 -1.58 -2.47
C ARG A 34 8.69 -0.24 -3.18
N GLU A 35 9.39 -0.05 -4.29
CA GLU A 35 9.28 1.16 -5.09
C GLU A 35 7.90 1.29 -5.75
N GLU A 36 7.37 0.20 -6.31
CA GLU A 36 6.02 0.17 -6.86
C GLU A 36 4.95 0.47 -5.79
N GLN A 37 5.12 -0.09 -4.58
CA GLN A 37 4.26 0.21 -3.45
C GLN A 37 4.33 1.68 -3.04
N ARG A 38 5.54 2.25 -2.96
CA ARG A 38 5.76 3.67 -2.63
C ARG A 38 5.06 4.58 -3.63
N ARG A 39 5.24 4.36 -4.93
CA ARG A 39 4.58 5.11 -6.01
C ARG A 39 3.06 5.01 -5.92
N SER A 40 2.55 3.80 -5.69
CA SER A 40 1.11 3.56 -5.54
C SER A 40 0.53 4.29 -4.32
N PHE A 41 1.27 4.34 -3.22
CA PHE A 41 0.85 5.06 -2.01
C PHE A 41 0.83 6.57 -2.22
N VAL A 42 1.87 7.14 -2.85
CA VAL A 42 1.91 8.57 -3.19
C VAL A 42 0.76 8.93 -4.13
N TYR A 43 0.56 8.16 -5.20
CA TYR A 43 -0.55 8.40 -6.13
C TYR A 43 -1.90 8.29 -5.42
N GLY A 44 -2.12 7.24 -4.63
CA GLY A 44 -3.37 7.05 -3.89
C GLY A 44 -3.71 8.22 -2.99
N ASN A 45 -2.74 8.72 -2.22
CA ASN A 45 -2.97 9.86 -1.32
C ASN A 45 -3.18 11.17 -2.09
N THR A 46 -2.30 11.46 -3.06
CA THR A 46 -2.31 12.75 -3.76
C THR A 46 -3.47 12.88 -4.75
N HIS A 47 -3.81 11.81 -5.47
CA HIS A 47 -4.94 11.81 -6.40
C HIS A 47 -6.29 11.89 -5.70
N PHE A 48 -6.39 11.29 -4.50
CA PHE A 48 -7.57 11.42 -3.65
C PHE A 48 -7.87 12.87 -3.29
N GLU A 49 -6.83 13.67 -3.00
CA GLU A 49 -6.96 15.09 -2.68
C GLU A 49 -7.09 15.98 -3.93
N ASN A 50 -6.39 15.63 -5.02
CA ASN A 50 -6.36 16.39 -6.25
C ASN A 50 -6.31 15.48 -7.47
N ALA A 51 -7.45 15.36 -8.15
CA ALA A 51 -7.61 14.53 -9.34
C ALA A 51 -6.70 14.95 -10.53
N LEU A 52 -6.15 16.17 -10.52
CA LEU A 52 -5.20 16.61 -11.56
C LEU A 52 -3.81 15.98 -11.40
N ILE A 53 -3.50 15.43 -10.23
CA ILE A 53 -2.26 14.68 -10.01
C ILE A 53 -2.44 13.30 -10.63
N THR A 54 -1.74 13.04 -11.73
CA THR A 54 -1.84 11.77 -12.47
C THR A 54 -0.81 10.75 -12.01
N ARG A 55 -1.03 9.49 -12.37
CA ARG A 55 -0.08 8.41 -12.13
C ARG A 55 1.26 8.68 -12.83
N GLU A 56 1.23 9.19 -14.05
CA GLU A 56 2.47 9.52 -14.77
C GLU A 56 3.27 10.63 -14.08
N MET A 57 2.60 11.63 -13.50
CA MET A 57 3.30 12.68 -12.73
C MET A 57 4.07 12.07 -11.55
N VAL A 58 3.44 11.17 -10.79
CA VAL A 58 4.11 10.49 -9.67
C VAL A 58 5.28 9.63 -10.15
N ASP A 59 5.12 8.90 -11.26
CA ASP A 59 6.18 8.08 -11.83
C ASP A 59 7.39 8.93 -12.27
N LEU A 60 7.15 10.08 -12.92
CA LEU A 60 8.20 11.02 -13.33
C LEU A 60 8.95 11.63 -12.14
N GLU A 61 8.25 12.04 -11.09
CA GLU A 61 8.90 12.58 -9.89
C GLU A 61 9.69 11.51 -9.12
N ALA A 62 9.18 10.28 -9.06
CA ALA A 62 9.91 9.14 -8.49
C ALA A 62 11.23 8.88 -9.23
N GLU A 63 11.23 8.96 -10.56
CA GLU A 63 12.46 8.82 -11.37
C GLU A 63 13.46 9.95 -11.19
N LYS A 64 12.99 11.19 -10.97
CA LYS A 64 13.87 12.34 -10.70
C LYS A 64 14.59 12.17 -9.37
N LEU A 65 13.84 11.85 -8.31
CA LEU A 65 14.41 11.62 -6.96
C LEU A 65 15.47 10.50 -6.97
N ALA A 66 15.20 9.39 -7.66
CA ALA A 66 16.16 8.29 -7.79
C ALA A 66 17.47 8.67 -8.51
N LYS A 67 17.46 9.74 -9.32
CA LYS A 67 18.66 10.29 -9.98
C LYS A 67 19.42 11.27 -9.08
N GLU A 68 18.72 11.98 -8.20
CA GLU A 68 19.33 12.94 -7.26
C GLU A 68 20.03 12.24 -6.08
N GLU A 69 19.60 11.04 -5.72
CA GLU A 69 20.22 10.22 -4.67
C GLU A 69 21.51 9.48 -5.13
N LYS A 70 21.86 9.56 -6.42
CA LYS A 70 23.09 8.96 -7.00
C LYS A 70 24.21 9.98 -7.18
#